data_AF-A0A924A6F2-F1
#
_entry.id   AF-A0A924A6F2-F1
#
_cell.length_a   1.000
_cell.length_b   1.000
_cell.length_c   1.000
_cell.angle_alpha   90.00
_cell.angle_beta   90.00
_cell.angle_gamma   90.00
#
_symmetry.space_group_name_H-M   'P 1'
#
loop_
_entity.id
_entity.type
_entity.pdbx_description
1 polymer ?
#
loop_
_entity_poly.entity_id
_entity_poly.type
_entity_poly.pdbx_seq_one_letter_code
_entity_poly.pdbx_strand_id
1 'polypeptide(L)'
;MRQLEPKKINKVLALLGFCILIGIFYFWNHQQATQLKADVVESVAPNSSKVNAVLSGDTTLAKVAVENVQKLDEVQFRNWIQLESKSLNNSAVNTEEKQIQLKALAQNLTSAQNKKLIEVALDSDADANARILSIFLLTLGSRPENISLLLEAAKKEIPDLGPLNPHSAAELKRGQELALRMMAVDELFERARQNPEALQQLQRLSSEAGASEIRNYAQRKLKELR
;
A
#
# COMPACT_ATOMS: atom_id res chain seq x y z
N MET A 1 -9.42 -14.35 -69.43
CA MET A 1 -8.62 -15.00 -68.36
C MET A 1 -7.40 -14.13 -68.08
N ARG A 2 -7.34 -13.45 -66.92
CA ARG A 2 -6.16 -12.65 -66.53
C ARG A 2 -5.19 -13.56 -65.78
N GLN A 3 -4.05 -13.88 -66.40
CA GLN A 3 -2.96 -14.59 -65.72
C GLN A 3 -2.30 -13.63 -64.73
N LEU A 4 -2.32 -13.99 -63.45
CA LEU A 4 -1.68 -13.22 -62.38
C LEU A 4 -0.17 -13.42 -62.45
N GLU A 5 0.58 -12.32 -62.46
CA GLU A 5 2.04 -12.36 -62.55
C GLU A 5 2.65 -13.01 -61.29
N PRO A 6 3.59 -13.96 -61.46
CA PRO A 6 4.14 -14.78 -60.36
C PRO A 6 4.84 -13.94 -59.27
N LYS A 7 5.33 -12.74 -59.61
CA LYS A 7 5.98 -11.84 -58.63
C LYS A 7 5.03 -11.25 -57.59
N LYS A 8 3.73 -11.12 -57.90
CA LYS A 8 2.74 -10.58 -56.95
C LYS A 8 2.29 -11.64 -55.92
N ILE A 9 2.30 -12.91 -56.31
CA ILE A 9 1.89 -14.03 -55.47
C ILE A 9 2.86 -14.22 -54.29
N ASN A 10 4.17 -14.09 -54.52
CA ASN A 10 5.18 -14.23 -53.46
C ASN A 10 5.09 -13.15 -52.38
N LYS A 11 4.70 -11.91 -52.75
CA LYS A 11 4.54 -10.82 -51.78
C LYS A 11 3.32 -11.03 -50.87
N VAL A 12 2.22 -11.53 -51.42
CA VAL A 12 1.00 -11.81 -50.63
C VAL A 12 1.23 -12.98 -49.66
N LEU A 13 1.93 -14.03 -50.11
CA LEU A 13 2.32 -15.16 -49.24
C LEU A 13 3.26 -14.73 -48.11
N ALA A 14 4.24 -13.86 -48.38
CA ALA A 14 5.13 -13.35 -47.34
C ALA A 14 4.39 -12.51 -46.29
N LEU A 15 3.41 -11.70 -46.71
CA LEU A 15 2.64 -10.84 -45.80
C LEU A 15 1.68 -11.67 -44.92
N LEU A 16 1.05 -12.71 -45.49
CA LEU A 16 0.24 -13.66 -44.72
C LEU A 16 1.07 -14.43 -43.69
N GLY A 17 2.27 -14.88 -44.07
CA GLY A 17 3.19 -15.56 -43.15
C GLY A 17 3.59 -14.67 -41.97
N PHE A 18 3.86 -13.39 -42.22
CA PHE A 18 4.20 -12.43 -41.16
C PHE A 18 3.04 -12.19 -40.18
N CYS A 19 1.79 -12.07 -40.67
CA CYS A 19 0.62 -11.93 -39.81
C CYS A 19 0.39 -13.15 -38.91
N ILE A 20 0.62 -14.37 -39.44
CA ILE A 20 0.50 -15.60 -38.65
C ILE A 20 1.55 -15.65 -37.54
N LEU A 21 2.80 -15.26 -37.82
CA LEU A 21 3.87 -15.22 -36.81
C LEU A 21 3.58 -14.22 -35.68
N ILE A 22 3.03 -13.05 -36.00
CA ILE A 22 2.59 -12.08 -35.00
C ILE A 22 1.48 -12.68 -34.12
N GLY A 23 0.50 -13.36 -34.72
CA GLY A 23 -0.59 -14.02 -33.99
C GLY A 23 -0.07 -15.07 -33.01
N ILE A 24 0.87 -15.92 -33.44
CA ILE A 24 1.50 -16.94 -32.58
C ILE A 24 2.28 -16.28 -31.43
N PHE A 25 3.02 -15.20 -31.70
CA PHE A 25 3.76 -14.46 -30.68
C PHE A 25 2.83 -13.86 -29.62
N TYR A 26 1.73 -13.20 -30.03
CA TYR A 26 0.74 -12.66 -29.10
C TYR A 26 0.05 -13.76 -28.29
N PHE A 27 -0.30 -14.88 -28.92
CA PHE A 27 -0.92 -16.01 -28.22
C PHE A 27 0.03 -16.62 -27.17
N TRP A 28 1.32 -16.78 -27.51
CA TRP A 28 2.31 -17.31 -26.57
C TRP A 28 2.56 -16.38 -25.39
N ASN A 29 2.67 -15.07 -25.62
CA ASN A 29 2.77 -14.08 -24.55
C ASN A 29 1.52 -14.04 -23.67
N HIS A 30 0.33 -14.20 -24.27
CA HIS A 30 -0.92 -14.25 -23.51
C HIS A 30 -1.01 -15.53 -22.64
N GLN A 31 -0.54 -16.67 -23.15
CA GLN A 31 -0.53 -17.92 -22.41
C GLN A 31 0.48 -17.93 -21.24
N GLN A 32 1.66 -17.29 -21.41
CA GLN A 32 2.60 -17.13 -20.28
C GLN A 32 2.03 -16.21 -19.18
N ALA A 33 1.31 -15.14 -19.57
CA ALA A 33 0.68 -14.23 -18.62
C ALA A 33 -0.46 -14.89 -17.81
N THR A 34 -1.13 -15.91 -18.35
CA THR A 34 -2.16 -16.67 -17.62
C THR A 34 -1.57 -17.77 -16.75
N GLN A 35 -0.48 -18.43 -17.16
CA GLN A 35 0.20 -19.44 -16.32
C GLN A 35 0.86 -18.83 -15.07
N LEU A 36 1.47 -17.65 -15.19
CA LEU A 36 1.99 -16.90 -14.03
C LEU A 36 0.90 -16.54 -13.00
N LYS A 37 -0.36 -16.42 -13.43
CA LYS A 37 -1.49 -16.20 -12.51
C LYS A 37 -2.01 -17.50 -11.89
N ALA A 38 -1.88 -18.63 -12.57
CA ALA A 38 -2.31 -19.94 -12.07
C ALA A 38 -1.35 -20.47 -10.99
N ASP A 39 -0.03 -20.42 -11.22
CA ASP A 39 0.97 -20.93 -10.25
C ASP A 39 1.06 -20.11 -8.96
N VAL A 40 0.73 -18.81 -9.01
CA VAL A 40 0.64 -17.95 -7.82
C VAL A 40 -0.63 -18.22 -7.01
N VAL A 41 -1.69 -18.73 -7.63
CA VAL A 41 -2.95 -19.05 -6.95
C VAL A 41 -2.96 -20.47 -6.38
N GLU A 42 -2.18 -21.40 -6.92
CA GLU A 42 -2.19 -22.81 -6.48
C GLU A 42 -1.10 -23.17 -5.44
N SER A 43 -0.07 -22.33 -5.24
CA SER A 43 0.94 -22.55 -4.17
C SER A 43 0.62 -21.86 -2.84
N VAL A 44 -0.50 -21.13 -2.75
CA VAL A 44 -1.02 -20.55 -1.50
C VAL A 44 -2.50 -20.91 -1.34
N ALA A 45 -2.82 -22.21 -1.40
CA ALA A 45 -4.07 -22.70 -0.85
C ALA A 45 -3.94 -22.70 0.69
N PRO A 46 -4.66 -21.82 1.43
CA PRO A 46 -4.73 -21.97 2.87
C PRO A 46 -5.55 -23.24 3.14
N ASN A 47 -4.99 -24.15 3.93
CA ASN A 47 -5.73 -25.21 4.60
C ASN A 47 -6.85 -24.57 5.44
N SER A 48 -8.00 -24.28 4.84
CA SER A 48 -9.14 -23.60 5.46
C SER A 48 -10.15 -24.57 6.10
N SER A 49 -9.82 -25.85 6.16
CA SER A 49 -10.70 -26.88 6.72
C SER A 49 -10.17 -27.41 8.06
N LYS A 50 -9.97 -26.51 9.04
CA LYS A 50 -9.93 -26.83 10.49
C LYS A 50 -9.71 -25.61 11.40
N VAL A 51 -10.37 -24.47 11.14
CA VAL A 51 -10.35 -23.32 12.07
C VAL A 51 -11.77 -22.97 12.49
N ASN A 52 -12.40 -23.89 13.21
CA ASN A 52 -13.59 -23.64 14.03
C ASN A 52 -13.33 -24.23 15.42
N ALA A 53 -12.25 -23.77 16.07
CA ALA A 53 -11.94 -24.11 17.46
C ALA A 53 -10.83 -23.19 18.01
N VAL A 54 -10.97 -21.86 17.97
CA VAL A 54 -10.04 -20.99 18.72
C VAL A 54 -10.78 -19.78 19.28
N LEU A 55 -11.63 -20.04 20.29
CA LEU A 55 -12.05 -19.04 21.27
C LEU A 55 -11.17 -19.16 22.54
N SER A 56 -9.90 -19.51 22.34
CA SER A 56 -8.89 -19.66 23.38
C SER A 56 -7.63 -19.02 22.82
N GLY A 57 -7.14 -17.96 23.48
CA GLY A 57 -6.08 -17.08 22.96
C GLY A 57 -4.76 -17.79 22.66
N ASP A 58 -4.72 -18.47 21.52
CA ASP A 58 -3.54 -19.13 21.01
C ASP A 58 -2.66 -18.09 20.30
N THR A 59 -1.97 -17.31 21.13
CA THR A 59 -0.97 -16.30 20.75
C THR A 59 0.15 -16.85 19.85
N THR A 60 0.24 -18.17 19.71
CA THR A 60 1.21 -18.89 18.89
C THR A 60 1.05 -18.58 17.39
N LEU A 61 -0.17 -18.46 16.88
CA LEU A 61 -0.41 -18.17 15.45
C LEU A 61 -0.01 -16.74 15.08
N ALA A 62 -0.36 -15.76 15.92
CA ALA A 62 0.06 -14.37 15.73
C ALA A 62 1.58 -14.24 15.76
N LYS A 63 2.25 -14.94 16.68
CA LYS A 63 3.72 -14.92 16.79
C LYS A 63 4.40 -15.46 15.52
N VAL A 64 3.92 -16.58 14.97
CA VAL A 64 4.48 -17.17 13.74
C VAL A 64 4.30 -16.23 12.55
N ALA A 65 3.14 -15.59 12.43
CA ALA A 65 2.89 -14.62 11.35
C ALA A 65 3.86 -13.43 11.41
N VAL A 66 4.09 -12.87 12.60
CA VAL A 66 5.02 -11.75 12.80
C VAL A 66 6.45 -12.13 12.44
N GLU A 67 6.92 -13.30 12.89
CA GLU A 67 8.29 -13.77 12.61
C GLU A 67 8.53 -13.98 11.11
N ASN A 68 7.52 -14.48 10.39
CA ASN A 68 7.63 -14.65 8.94
C ASN A 68 7.75 -13.31 8.21
N VAL A 69 6.98 -12.29 8.61
CA VAL A 69 7.04 -10.97 7.98
C VAL A 69 8.37 -10.27 8.26
N GLN A 70 8.96 -10.40 9.44
CA GLN A 70 10.27 -9.81 9.77
C GLN A 70 11.42 -10.33 8.90
N LYS A 71 11.32 -11.56 8.40
CA LYS A 71 12.35 -12.20 7.57
C LYS A 71 12.23 -11.85 6.08
N LEU A 72 11.15 -11.17 5.68
CA LEU A 72 10.95 -10.77 4.30
C LEU A 72 11.98 -9.73 3.88
N ASP A 73 12.54 -9.92 2.69
CA ASP A 73 13.33 -8.88 2.04
C ASP A 73 12.45 -7.68 1.62
N GLU A 74 13.08 -6.65 1.09
CA GLU A 74 12.42 -5.41 0.70
C GLU A 74 11.29 -5.59 -0.33
N VAL A 75 11.51 -6.46 -1.33
CA VAL A 75 10.56 -6.70 -2.42
C VAL A 75 9.40 -7.56 -1.92
N GLN A 76 9.73 -8.61 -1.16
CA GLN A 76 8.76 -9.49 -0.52
C GLN A 76 7.87 -8.71 0.46
N PHE A 77 8.44 -7.80 1.24
CA PHE A 77 7.68 -6.98 2.17
C PHE A 77 6.74 -6.02 1.45
N ARG A 78 7.17 -5.39 0.35
CA ARG A 78 6.29 -4.55 -0.48
C ARG A 78 5.12 -5.35 -1.05
N ASN A 79 5.39 -6.55 -1.56
CA ASN A 79 4.36 -7.44 -2.08
C ASN A 79 3.39 -7.88 -0.98
N TRP A 80 3.92 -8.16 0.23
CA TRP A 80 3.10 -8.47 1.39
C TRP A 80 2.14 -7.32 1.73
N ILE A 81 2.60 -6.06 1.77
CA ILE A 81 1.73 -4.89 2.03
C ILE A 81 0.56 -4.85 1.02
N GLN A 82 0.83 -5.11 -0.26
CA GLN A 82 -0.20 -5.09 -1.30
C GLN A 82 -1.22 -6.23 -1.18
N LEU A 83 -0.76 -7.43 -0.80
CA LEU A 83 -1.64 -8.57 -0.58
C LEU A 83 -2.48 -8.36 0.67
N GLU A 84 -1.86 -7.87 1.74
CA GLU A 84 -2.50 -7.62 3.01
C GLU A 84 -3.57 -6.54 2.88
N SER A 85 -3.28 -5.42 2.19
CA SER A 85 -4.25 -4.35 1.98
C SER A 85 -5.48 -4.80 1.20
N LYS A 86 -5.31 -5.73 0.24
CA LYS A 86 -6.42 -6.36 -0.47
C LYS A 86 -7.21 -7.30 0.42
N SER A 87 -6.52 -8.06 1.27
CA SER A 87 -7.17 -9.03 2.17
C SER A 87 -8.15 -8.37 3.13
N LEU A 88 -7.88 -7.13 3.55
CA LEU A 88 -8.73 -6.35 4.46
C LEU A 88 -10.09 -5.98 3.87
N ASN A 89 -10.24 -6.04 2.54
CA ASN A 89 -11.51 -5.76 1.87
C ASN A 89 -12.43 -7.00 1.77
N ASN A 90 -11.99 -8.16 2.27
CA ASN A 90 -12.80 -9.38 2.20
C ASN A 90 -13.89 -9.38 3.29
N SER A 91 -15.12 -9.74 2.92
CA SER A 91 -16.29 -9.73 3.82
C SER A 91 -16.21 -10.72 4.99
N ALA A 92 -15.25 -11.65 4.95
CA ALA A 92 -15.06 -12.69 5.98
C ALA A 92 -13.96 -12.35 7.00
N VAL A 93 -13.39 -11.14 6.97
CA VAL A 93 -12.33 -10.75 7.91
C VAL A 93 -12.94 -10.41 9.28
N ASN A 94 -12.44 -11.08 10.32
CA ASN A 94 -12.68 -10.65 11.69
C ASN A 94 -11.80 -9.43 12.00
N THR A 95 -12.40 -8.23 12.00
CA THR A 95 -11.69 -6.95 12.14
C THR A 95 -10.91 -6.83 13.45
N GLU A 96 -11.47 -7.32 14.57
CA GLU A 96 -10.82 -7.20 15.88
C GLU A 96 -9.56 -8.07 15.95
N GLU A 97 -9.67 -9.33 15.53
CA GLU A 97 -8.54 -10.25 15.47
C GLU A 97 -7.45 -9.70 14.54
N LYS A 98 -7.86 -9.18 13.38
CA LYS A 98 -6.94 -8.60 12.41
C LYS A 98 -6.23 -7.37 12.96
N GLN A 99 -6.92 -6.50 13.68
CA GLN A 99 -6.32 -5.34 14.33
C GLN A 99 -5.27 -5.75 15.36
N ILE A 100 -5.54 -6.80 16.16
CA ILE A 100 -4.58 -7.35 17.12
C ILE A 100 -3.34 -7.88 16.39
N GLN A 101 -3.53 -8.65 15.31
CA GLN A 101 -2.43 -9.18 14.49
C GLN A 101 -1.58 -8.06 13.88
N LEU A 102 -2.21 -7.05 13.26
CA LEU A 102 -1.50 -5.92 12.66
C LEU A 102 -0.75 -5.09 13.70
N LYS A 103 -1.31 -4.91 14.90
CA LYS A 103 -0.63 -4.23 16.01
C LYS A 103 0.59 -5.01 16.48
N ALA A 104 0.44 -6.32 16.69
CA ALA A 104 1.56 -7.18 17.07
C ALA A 104 2.67 -7.14 16.00
N LEU A 105 2.30 -7.13 14.72
CA LEU A 105 3.24 -6.99 13.63
C LEU A 105 3.95 -5.63 13.64
N ALA A 106 3.20 -4.53 13.69
CA ALA A 106 3.72 -3.17 13.65
C ALA A 106 4.73 -2.87 14.77
N GLN A 107 4.51 -3.43 15.97
CA GLN A 107 5.44 -3.31 17.09
C GLN A 107 6.77 -4.03 16.87
N ASN A 108 6.79 -5.00 15.95
CA ASN A 108 7.91 -5.89 15.69
C ASN A 108 8.61 -5.60 14.36
N LEU A 109 8.09 -4.70 13.52
CA LEU A 109 8.74 -4.34 12.26
C LEU A 109 10.14 -3.77 12.47
N THR A 110 11.06 -4.11 11.58
CA THR A 110 12.42 -3.57 11.57
C THR A 110 12.45 -2.11 11.11
N SER A 111 13.52 -1.37 11.41
CA SER A 111 13.65 0.01 10.93
C SER A 111 13.67 0.11 9.39
N ALA A 112 14.22 -0.90 8.70
CA ALA A 112 14.18 -0.97 7.24
C ALA A 112 12.74 -1.15 6.71
N GLN A 113 11.95 -2.00 7.36
CA GLN A 113 10.54 -2.19 7.03
C GLN A 113 9.71 -0.93 7.32
N ASN A 114 9.95 -0.24 8.43
CA ASN A 114 9.27 1.04 8.72
C ASN A 114 9.60 2.11 7.67
N LYS A 115 10.85 2.18 7.21
CA LYS A 115 11.23 3.03 6.07
C LYS A 115 10.46 2.65 4.80
N LYS A 116 10.32 1.35 4.53
CA LYS A 116 9.52 0.90 3.39
C LYS A 116 8.04 1.27 3.52
N LEU A 117 7.46 1.23 4.72
CA LEU A 117 6.08 1.67 4.95
C LEU A 117 5.89 3.14 4.60
N ILE A 118 6.81 4.03 5.02
CA ILE A 118 6.67 5.45 4.66
C ILE A 118 6.82 5.68 3.16
N GLU A 119 7.74 4.96 2.51
CA GLU A 119 7.92 5.03 1.06
C GLU A 119 6.66 4.60 0.32
N VAL A 120 6.01 3.51 0.74
CA VAL A 120 4.75 3.07 0.15
C VAL A 120 3.64 4.08 0.44
N ALA A 121 3.52 4.61 1.65
CA ALA A 121 2.49 5.58 2.00
C ALA A 121 2.57 6.87 1.15
N LEU A 122 3.79 7.31 0.83
CA LEU A 122 4.05 8.54 0.06
C LEU A 122 4.14 8.33 -1.46
N ASP A 123 4.13 7.08 -1.93
CA ASP A 123 4.12 6.74 -3.36
C ASP A 123 2.74 7.02 -3.97
N SER A 124 2.63 8.05 -4.81
CA SER A 124 1.37 8.43 -5.47
C SER A 124 0.85 7.40 -6.46
N ASP A 125 1.72 6.50 -6.93
CA ASP A 125 1.37 5.46 -7.90
C ASP A 125 1.02 4.13 -7.21
N ALA A 126 1.24 4.02 -5.90
CA ALA A 126 0.83 2.86 -5.12
C ALA A 126 -0.69 2.80 -4.92
N ASP A 127 -1.21 1.59 -4.77
CA ASP A 127 -2.63 1.34 -4.47
C ASP A 127 -3.06 2.08 -3.19
N ALA A 128 -4.21 2.76 -3.23
CA ALA A 128 -4.69 3.59 -2.13
C ALA A 128 -4.80 2.83 -0.80
N ASN A 129 -5.24 1.57 -0.84
CA ASN A 129 -5.37 0.77 0.38
C ASN A 129 -4.01 0.34 0.91
N ALA A 130 -3.03 0.06 0.04
CA ALA A 130 -1.65 -0.21 0.46
C ALA A 130 -1.03 1.02 1.15
N ARG A 131 -1.31 2.22 0.65
CA ARG A 131 -0.84 3.48 1.24
C ARG A 131 -1.47 3.72 2.62
N ILE A 132 -2.78 3.55 2.74
CA ILE A 132 -3.52 3.66 4.01
C ILE A 132 -3.02 2.63 5.02
N LEU A 133 -2.88 1.36 4.60
CA LEU A 133 -2.35 0.30 5.47
C LEU A 133 -0.94 0.65 5.94
N SER A 134 -0.10 1.18 5.05
CA SER A 134 1.29 1.49 5.40
C SER A 134 1.39 2.59 6.46
N ILE A 135 0.62 3.67 6.32
CA ILE A 135 0.59 4.72 7.35
C ILE A 135 -0.04 4.20 8.64
N PHE A 136 -1.09 3.39 8.56
CA PHE A 136 -1.74 2.78 9.72
C PHE A 136 -0.79 1.85 10.49
N LEU A 137 0.03 1.05 9.82
CA LEU A 137 1.05 0.23 10.50
C LEU A 137 2.11 1.09 11.19
N LEU A 138 2.49 2.23 10.61
CA LEU A 138 3.38 3.19 11.30
C LEU A 138 2.74 3.76 12.57
N THR A 139 1.43 4.05 12.55
CA THR A 139 0.73 4.55 13.75
C THR A 139 0.64 3.51 14.86
N LEU A 140 0.44 2.23 14.50
CA LEU A 140 0.42 1.14 15.48
C LEU A 140 1.79 0.81 16.09
N GLY A 141 2.89 1.12 15.38
CA GLY A 141 4.24 0.83 15.83
C GLY A 141 4.75 1.83 16.88
N SER A 142 5.27 1.35 18.01
CA SER A 142 5.72 2.17 19.15
C SER A 142 7.18 2.61 19.10
N ARG A 143 7.91 2.27 18.03
CA ARG A 143 9.34 2.56 17.93
C ARG A 143 9.60 4.07 17.82
N PRO A 144 10.63 4.64 18.49
CA PRO A 144 10.89 6.08 18.47
C PRO A 144 11.05 6.65 17.06
N GLU A 145 11.70 5.92 16.14
CA GLU A 145 11.87 6.37 14.76
C GLU A 145 10.55 6.60 14.03
N ASN A 146 9.46 5.94 14.43
CA ASN A 146 8.15 6.13 13.80
C ASN A 146 7.65 7.56 13.98
N ILE A 147 8.03 8.27 15.05
CA ILE A 147 7.68 9.68 15.23
C ILE A 147 8.27 10.52 14.09
N SER A 148 9.52 10.25 13.72
CA SER A 148 10.19 10.95 12.61
C SER A 148 9.57 10.61 11.25
N LEU A 149 9.15 9.36 11.04
CA LEU A 149 8.48 8.92 9.80
C LEU A 149 7.06 9.48 9.68
N LEU A 150 6.32 9.58 10.79
CA LEU A 150 5.00 10.22 10.82
C LEU A 150 5.11 11.72 10.54
N LEU A 151 6.13 12.38 11.08
CA LEU A 151 6.44 13.77 10.72
C LEU A 151 6.72 13.91 9.23
N GLU A 152 7.53 13.01 8.65
CA GLU A 152 7.81 12.99 7.22
C GLU A 152 6.52 12.87 6.40
N ALA A 153 5.64 11.93 6.76
CA ALA A 153 4.33 11.77 6.13
C ALA A 153 3.53 13.07 6.16
N ALA A 154 3.38 13.66 7.35
CA ALA A 154 2.58 14.87 7.56
C ALA A 154 3.17 16.11 6.86
N LYS A 155 4.50 16.23 6.76
CA LYS A 155 5.16 17.37 6.10
C LYS A 155 5.21 17.25 4.58
N LYS A 156 5.10 16.04 4.02
CA LYS A 156 5.19 15.81 2.58
C LYS A 156 4.15 16.64 1.83
N GLU A 157 4.63 17.40 0.85
CA GLU A 157 3.78 18.21 -0.03
C GLU A 157 2.69 17.34 -0.69
N ILE A 158 1.49 17.90 -0.80
CA ILE A 158 0.42 17.27 -1.55
C ILE A 158 0.70 17.56 -3.03
N PRO A 159 0.85 16.54 -3.89
CA PRO A 159 1.16 16.76 -5.30
C PRO A 159 0.08 17.63 -5.97
N ASP A 160 0.47 18.38 -6.99
CA ASP A 160 -0.48 19.04 -7.87
C ASP A 160 -1.21 17.97 -8.70
N LEU A 161 -2.51 17.82 -8.46
CA LEU A 161 -3.37 16.84 -9.10
C LEU A 161 -4.16 17.46 -10.26
N GLY A 162 -3.86 18.70 -10.62
CA GLY A 162 -4.58 19.48 -11.62
C GLY A 162 -5.82 20.19 -11.05
N PRO A 163 -6.72 20.67 -11.93
CA PRO A 163 -7.88 21.45 -11.52
C PRO A 163 -8.82 20.68 -10.59
N LEU A 164 -9.11 21.27 -9.42
CA LEU A 164 -10.01 20.73 -8.42
C LEU A 164 -11.45 21.15 -8.72
N ASN A 165 -12.13 20.36 -9.53
CA ASN A 165 -13.58 20.54 -9.77
C ASN A 165 -14.39 19.62 -8.85
N PRO A 166 -15.61 20.01 -8.45
CA PRO A 166 -16.50 19.14 -7.69
C PRO A 166 -16.70 17.78 -8.38
N HIS A 167 -16.60 16.70 -7.60
CA HIS A 167 -16.67 15.30 -8.01
C HIS A 167 -15.59 14.84 -9.00
N SER A 168 -14.51 15.60 -9.15
CA SER A 168 -13.40 15.21 -10.02
C SER A 168 -12.50 14.16 -9.35
N ALA A 169 -11.79 13.38 -10.18
CA ALA A 169 -10.76 12.47 -9.67
C ALA A 169 -9.64 13.22 -8.94
N ALA A 170 -9.33 14.45 -9.34
CA ALA A 170 -8.32 15.31 -8.69
C ALA A 170 -8.75 15.71 -7.28
N GLU A 171 -10.02 16.11 -7.09
CA GLU A 171 -10.59 16.38 -5.76
C GLU A 171 -10.52 15.14 -4.87
N LEU A 172 -10.94 13.99 -5.39
CA LEU A 172 -10.99 12.75 -4.63
C LEU A 172 -9.59 12.30 -4.19
N LYS A 173 -8.62 12.36 -5.10
CA LYS A 173 -7.20 12.10 -4.81
C LYS A 173 -6.65 13.10 -3.80
N ARG A 174 -6.96 14.39 -3.93
CA ARG A 174 -6.51 15.41 -2.96
C ARG A 174 -7.05 15.11 -1.56
N GLY A 175 -8.33 14.71 -1.46
CA GLY A 175 -8.94 14.29 -0.21
C GLY A 175 -8.21 13.09 0.42
N GLN A 176 -7.86 12.09 -0.39
CA GLN A 176 -7.08 10.93 0.07
C GLN A 176 -5.68 11.33 0.54
N GLU A 177 -4.97 12.17 -0.22
CA GLU A 177 -3.66 12.67 0.18
C GLU A 177 -3.75 13.40 1.53
N LEU A 178 -4.72 14.30 1.68
CA LEU A 178 -4.92 15.06 2.91
C LEU A 178 -5.23 14.16 4.10
N ALA A 179 -6.11 13.16 3.92
CA ALA A 179 -6.45 12.19 4.96
C ALA A 179 -5.22 11.42 5.43
N LEU A 180 -4.34 10.97 4.53
CA LEU A 180 -3.08 10.31 4.90
C LEU A 180 -2.18 11.19 5.77
N ARG A 181 -2.05 12.49 5.45
CA ARG A 181 -1.27 13.42 6.29
C ARG A 181 -1.94 13.63 7.64
N MET A 182 -3.27 13.76 7.68
CA MET A 182 -4.03 13.96 8.91
C MET A 182 -3.92 12.77 9.85
N MET A 183 -3.93 11.53 9.34
CA MET A 183 -3.68 10.32 10.15
C MET A 183 -2.33 10.40 10.88
N ALA A 184 -1.28 10.89 10.20
CA ALA A 184 0.02 11.06 10.81
C ALA A 184 0.04 12.17 11.88
N VAL A 185 -0.70 13.27 11.67
CA VAL A 185 -0.87 14.33 12.66
C VAL A 185 -1.64 13.83 13.89
N ASP A 186 -2.70 13.06 13.69
CA ASP A 186 -3.50 12.48 14.78
C ASP A 186 -2.66 11.58 15.67
N GLU A 187 -1.84 10.71 15.08
CA GLU A 187 -0.95 9.85 15.85
C GLU A 187 0.12 10.65 16.60
N LEU A 188 0.73 11.68 15.97
CA LEU A 188 1.67 12.56 16.66
C LEU A 188 1.01 13.29 17.84
N PHE A 189 -0.25 13.70 17.70
CA PHE A 189 -1.03 14.29 18.78
C PHE A 189 -1.29 13.31 19.93
N GLU A 190 -1.69 12.08 19.64
CA GLU A 190 -1.90 11.08 20.69
C GLU A 190 -0.58 10.76 21.42
N ARG A 191 0.54 10.62 20.70
CA ARG A 191 1.86 10.43 21.31
C ARG A 191 2.33 11.64 22.11
N ALA A 192 2.02 12.86 21.67
CA ALA A 192 2.43 14.10 22.33
C ALA A 192 1.88 14.24 23.76
N ARG A 193 0.81 13.52 24.11
CA ARG A 193 0.27 13.48 25.48
C ARG A 193 1.26 12.91 26.50
N GLN A 194 2.17 12.05 26.04
CA GLN A 194 3.10 11.32 26.92
C GLN A 194 4.56 11.41 26.46
N ASN A 195 4.81 11.85 25.23
CA ASN A 195 6.15 11.93 24.64
C ASN A 195 6.51 13.37 24.23
N PRO A 196 7.50 14.01 24.91
CA PRO A 196 7.96 15.36 24.57
C PRO A 196 8.49 15.52 23.14
N GLU A 197 9.11 14.48 22.57
CA GLU A 197 9.59 14.51 21.19
C GLU A 197 8.42 14.63 20.21
N ALA A 198 7.35 13.84 20.41
CA ALA A 198 6.15 13.93 19.60
C ALA A 198 5.47 15.31 19.72
N LEU A 199 5.44 15.89 20.93
CA LEU A 199 4.96 17.25 21.15
C LEU A 199 5.77 18.28 20.35
N GLN A 200 7.10 18.18 20.38
CA GLN A 200 7.98 19.06 19.60
C GLN A 200 7.74 18.91 18.09
N GLN A 201 7.57 17.69 17.59
CA GLN A 201 7.30 17.48 16.16
C GLN A 201 5.92 18.01 15.76
N LEU A 202 4.91 17.87 16.62
CA LEU A 202 3.58 18.45 16.38
C LEU A 202 3.63 19.99 16.36
N GLN A 203 4.38 20.61 17.29
CA GLN A 203 4.65 22.06 17.28
C GLN A 203 5.31 22.50 15.98
N ARG A 204 6.32 21.76 15.52
CA ARG A 204 7.00 22.00 14.27
C ARG A 204 6.04 21.92 13.07
N LEU A 205 5.20 20.89 13.00
CA LEU A 205 4.18 20.75 11.95
C LEU A 205 3.23 21.94 11.87
N SER A 206 2.83 22.47 13.03
CA SER A 206 1.88 23.58 13.13
C SER A 206 2.38 24.89 12.52
N SER A 207 3.69 25.01 12.30
CA SER A 207 4.33 26.19 11.70
C SER A 207 4.98 25.89 10.34
N GLU A 208 5.50 24.68 10.11
CA GLU A 208 6.34 24.36 8.96
C GLU A 208 5.69 23.45 7.89
N ALA A 209 4.51 22.85 8.11
CA ALA A 209 3.93 21.97 7.08
C ALA A 209 3.63 22.76 5.79
N GLY A 210 3.92 22.20 4.61
CA GLY A 210 3.74 22.92 3.34
C GLY A 210 2.27 23.27 3.04
N ALA A 211 1.37 22.30 3.25
CA ALA A 211 -0.07 22.47 3.09
C ALA A 211 -0.68 23.25 4.27
N SER A 212 -1.45 24.30 3.97
CA SER A 212 -2.08 25.14 5.00
C SER A 212 -3.12 24.38 5.81
N GLU A 213 -3.83 23.44 5.17
CA GLU A 213 -4.81 22.57 5.81
C GLU A 213 -4.16 21.71 6.90
N ILE A 214 -2.96 21.19 6.66
CA ILE A 214 -2.20 20.39 7.64
C ILE A 214 -1.64 21.26 8.76
N ARG A 215 -1.10 22.45 8.45
CA ARG A 215 -0.68 23.41 9.50
C ARG A 215 -1.83 23.75 10.44
N ASN A 216 -2.99 24.12 9.87
CA ASN A 216 -4.17 24.50 10.64
C ASN A 216 -4.70 23.34 11.48
N TYR A 217 -4.69 22.12 10.93
CA TYR A 217 -5.09 20.90 11.64
C TYR A 217 -4.16 20.62 12.84
N ALA A 218 -2.84 20.66 12.62
CA ALA A 218 -1.85 20.48 13.69
C ALA A 218 -1.95 21.58 14.77
N GLN A 219 -2.18 22.84 14.39
CA GLN A 219 -2.42 23.94 15.33
C GLN A 219 -3.65 23.69 16.19
N ARG A 220 -4.75 23.18 15.62
CA ARG A 220 -5.95 22.84 16.38
C ARG A 220 -5.66 21.72 17.38
N LYS A 221 -4.99 20.65 16.95
CA LYS A 221 -4.57 19.54 17.83
C LYS A 221 -3.66 20.00 18.97
N LEU A 222 -2.72 20.91 18.72
CA LEU A 222 -1.90 21.49 19.80
C LEU A 222 -2.70 22.29 20.82
N LYS A 223 -3.76 22.98 20.39
CA LYS A 223 -4.64 23.70 21.32
C LYS A 223 -5.43 22.73 22.21
N GLU A 224 -5.75 21.54 21.73
CA GLU A 224 -6.42 20.48 22.52
C GLU A 224 -5.53 19.89 23.62
N LEU A 225 -4.19 20.07 23.55
CA LEU A 225 -3.25 19.60 24.58
C LEU A 225 -2.99 20.62 25.71
N ARG A 226 -3.51 21.85 25.58
CA ARG A 226 -3.29 22.96 26.52
C ARG A 226 -4.53 23.23 27.34
#